data_AF-A0A1I3VXS3-F1
#
_entry.id   AF-A0A1I3VXS3-F1
#
_cell.length_a   1.000
_cell.length_b   1.000
_cell.length_c   1.000
_cell.angle_alpha   90.00
_cell.angle_beta   90.00
_cell.angle_gamma   90.00
#
_symmetry.space_group_name_H-M   'P 1'
#
loop_
_entity.id
_entity.type
_entity.pdbx_description
1 polymer ?
#
loop_
_entity_poly.entity_id
_entity_poly.type
_entity_poly.pdbx_seq_one_letter_code
_entity_poly.pdbx_strand_id
1 'polypeptide(L)'
;MRCKMCNIWSNPSSKDREFRPELLNKLPRVNLVNVTGGEPLVREDLPEIIRILFTKTDRVVISSSGFYEERIFKLAETFPNLGFRISIEGLSRKNDELRGIEGGFDRGLRVLLGLRKMGVKDIGFGITVSNNNSKDMLWLYELGKNLKMEFATASFHNSFYFHKDDNVVTNLEEVSADFEDLANRLMRENRPKSWFRALFNIGLINYIHGNRRMLPCEAGSANFFIDPYGEVLPCNGMEEKYWFQSMGNLHDVDDFMEIWDSERAKEVRAKVAKCPKNCWMIGSASPVMKKYVKKILPWVVKNKLKVLAGGRVDGSCCPHFDVGQDPDQGRSIR
;
A
#
# COMPACT_ATOMS: atom_id res chain seq x y z
N MET A 1 -7.63 -3.84 -18.32
CA MET A 1 -8.40 -2.97 -17.39
C MET A 1 -8.10 -1.52 -17.69
N ARG A 2 -9.03 -0.61 -17.39
CA ARG A 2 -8.87 0.84 -17.57
C ARG A 2 -9.33 1.54 -16.29
N CYS A 3 -8.47 1.52 -15.29
CA CYS A 3 -8.77 1.98 -13.95
C CYS A 3 -8.98 3.50 -13.91
N LYS A 4 -9.91 3.99 -13.08
CA LYS A 4 -10.12 5.44 -12.88
C LYS A 4 -9.06 6.08 -11.98
N MET A 5 -8.55 5.34 -11.00
CA MET A 5 -7.58 5.82 -10.01
C MET A 5 -6.11 5.77 -10.46
N CYS A 6 -5.80 5.11 -11.57
CA CYS A 6 -4.44 5.05 -12.14
C CYS A 6 -4.45 4.94 -13.66
N ASN A 7 -3.45 5.54 -14.30
CA ASN A 7 -3.22 5.49 -15.74
C ASN A 7 -2.04 4.58 -16.11
N ILE A 8 -1.62 3.66 -15.23
CA ILE A 8 -0.48 2.76 -15.51
C ILE A 8 -0.74 1.91 -16.76
N TRP A 9 -2.00 1.51 -16.99
CA TRP A 9 -2.38 0.71 -18.15
C TRP A 9 -2.16 1.42 -19.49
N SER A 10 -2.14 2.76 -19.51
CA SER A 10 -1.83 3.57 -20.69
C SER A 10 -0.35 3.97 -20.77
N ASN A 11 0.46 3.55 -19.80
CA ASN A 11 1.89 3.85 -19.70
C ASN A 11 2.68 2.55 -19.43
N PRO A 12 2.64 1.56 -20.35
CA PRO A 12 3.36 0.31 -20.18
C PRO A 12 4.88 0.53 -20.15
N SER A 13 5.59 -0.28 -19.37
CA SER A 13 7.04 -0.37 -19.41
C SER A 13 7.53 -0.92 -20.75
N SER A 14 8.73 -0.51 -21.15
CA SER A 14 9.44 -1.04 -22.32
C SER A 14 10.04 -2.40 -21.97
N LYS A 15 9.44 -3.49 -22.47
CA LYS A 15 9.84 -4.88 -22.15
C LYS A 15 11.33 -5.16 -22.38
N ASP A 16 11.92 -4.59 -23.42
CA ASP A 16 13.34 -4.72 -23.78
C ASP A 16 14.29 -4.07 -22.77
N ARG A 17 13.78 -3.14 -21.95
CA ARG A 17 14.53 -2.47 -20.89
C ARG A 17 14.24 -3.00 -19.49
N GLU A 18 13.22 -3.84 -19.32
CA GLU A 18 12.89 -4.37 -18.00
C GLU A 18 14.04 -5.21 -17.44
N PHE A 19 14.29 -5.09 -16.13
CA PHE A 19 15.34 -5.88 -15.50
C PHE A 19 15.04 -7.38 -15.62
N ARG A 20 16.09 -8.19 -15.76
CA ARG A 20 15.99 -9.65 -15.65
C ARG A 20 15.98 -10.10 -14.19
N PRO A 21 15.32 -11.23 -13.85
CA PRO A 21 15.14 -11.65 -12.45
C PRO A 21 16.43 -11.70 -11.64
N GLU A 22 17.54 -12.09 -12.26
CA GLU A 22 18.84 -12.28 -11.61
C GLU A 22 19.39 -10.99 -11.00
N LEU A 23 18.95 -9.81 -11.48
CA LEU A 23 19.32 -8.52 -10.92
C LEU A 23 18.93 -8.41 -9.44
N LEU A 24 17.83 -9.08 -9.05
CA LEU A 24 17.33 -9.06 -7.67
C LEU A 24 18.19 -9.91 -6.72
N ASN A 25 19.17 -10.69 -7.21
CA ASN A 25 20.14 -11.37 -6.35
C ASN A 25 21.00 -10.39 -5.55
N LYS A 26 21.15 -9.15 -6.02
CA LYS A 26 21.90 -8.08 -5.34
C LYS A 26 21.18 -7.55 -4.09
N LEU A 27 19.89 -7.85 -3.92
CA LEU A 27 19.10 -7.32 -2.81
C LEU A 27 19.55 -7.90 -1.45
N PRO A 28 19.47 -7.09 -0.38
CA PRO A 28 19.72 -7.54 0.96
C PRO A 28 18.54 -8.36 1.48
N ARG A 29 18.70 -8.99 2.64
CA ARG A 29 17.55 -9.57 3.35
C ARG A 29 16.63 -8.45 3.85
N VAL A 30 15.34 -8.55 3.58
CA VAL A 30 14.30 -7.58 3.99
C VAL A 30 13.15 -8.29 4.70
N ASN A 31 12.31 -7.53 5.42
CA ASN A 31 11.21 -8.13 6.21
C ASN A 31 9.98 -8.55 5.38
N LEU A 32 9.74 -7.88 4.25
CA LEU A 32 8.56 -8.06 3.41
C LEU A 32 8.84 -7.50 2.03
N VAL A 33 8.43 -8.21 0.99
CA VAL A 33 8.38 -7.69 -0.37
C VAL A 33 6.94 -7.71 -0.88
N ASN A 34 6.50 -6.60 -1.48
CA ASN A 34 5.25 -6.54 -2.23
C ASN A 34 5.57 -6.39 -3.72
N VAL A 35 5.29 -7.43 -4.50
CA VAL A 35 5.37 -7.38 -5.97
C VAL A 35 4.11 -6.71 -6.47
N THR A 36 4.26 -5.59 -7.17
CA THR A 36 3.16 -4.73 -7.59
C THR A 36 3.19 -4.48 -9.09
N GLY A 37 2.72 -3.32 -9.53
CA GLY A 37 2.18 -3.08 -10.86
C GLY A 37 3.18 -3.00 -12.02
N GLY A 38 2.70 -2.65 -13.22
CA GLY A 38 1.28 -2.35 -13.52
C GLY A 38 0.33 -3.51 -13.20
N GLU A 39 0.56 -4.67 -13.80
CA GLU A 39 0.03 -5.97 -13.37
C GLU A 39 1.19 -6.98 -13.43
N PRO A 40 1.70 -7.47 -12.29
CA PRO A 40 2.92 -8.28 -12.29
C PRO A 40 2.77 -9.58 -13.08
N LEU A 41 1.54 -10.11 -13.16
CA LEU A 41 1.22 -11.35 -13.88
C LEU A 41 1.36 -11.23 -15.40
N VAL A 42 1.61 -10.02 -15.93
CA VAL A 42 1.99 -9.80 -17.34
C VAL A 42 3.39 -10.34 -17.63
N ARG A 43 4.31 -10.28 -16.66
CA ARG A 43 5.67 -10.82 -16.82
C ARG A 43 5.65 -12.35 -16.82
N GLU A 44 6.32 -12.94 -17.81
CA GLU A 44 6.40 -14.40 -17.97
C GLU A 44 7.43 -15.03 -17.04
N ASP A 45 8.45 -14.27 -16.65
CA ASP A 45 9.52 -14.64 -15.73
C ASP A 45 9.19 -14.35 -14.25
N LEU A 46 7.95 -13.93 -13.95
CA LEU A 46 7.50 -13.66 -12.59
C LEU A 46 7.75 -14.83 -11.59
N PRO A 47 7.57 -16.12 -11.95
CA PRO A 47 7.92 -17.21 -11.05
C PRO A 47 9.39 -17.19 -10.60
N GLU A 48 10.31 -16.77 -11.46
CA GLU A 48 11.74 -16.69 -11.12
C GLU A 48 12.05 -15.50 -10.23
N ILE A 49 11.41 -14.35 -10.48
CA ILE A 49 11.44 -13.20 -9.57
C ILE A 49 11.00 -13.64 -8.17
N ILE A 50 9.85 -14.32 -8.04
CA ILE A 50 9.33 -14.78 -6.76
C ILE A 50 10.30 -15.75 -6.07
N ARG A 51 10.92 -16.67 -6.82
CA ARG A 51 11.91 -17.61 -6.30
C ARG A 51 13.10 -16.88 -5.68
N ILE A 52 13.66 -15.90 -6.38
CA ILE A 52 14.77 -15.07 -5.87
C ILE A 52 14.32 -14.28 -4.65
N LEU A 53 13.14 -13.65 -4.68
CA LEU A 53 12.64 -12.85 -3.56
C LEU A 53 12.45 -13.68 -2.28
N PHE A 54 12.04 -14.95 -2.38
CA PHE A 54 11.96 -15.84 -1.20
C PHE A 54 13.33 -16.18 -0.59
N THR A 55 14.44 -15.96 -1.30
CA THR A 55 15.79 -16.01 -0.69
C THR A 55 16.11 -14.76 0.13
N LYS A 56 15.38 -13.66 -0.11
CA LYS A 56 15.60 -12.33 0.48
C LYS A 56 14.61 -11.99 1.59
N THR A 57 13.49 -12.69 1.68
CA THR A 57 12.46 -12.45 2.70
C THR A 57 11.64 -13.72 2.95
N ASP A 58 11.18 -13.87 4.19
CA ASP A 58 10.24 -14.94 4.56
C ASP A 58 8.80 -14.64 4.12
N ARG A 59 8.54 -13.43 3.59
CA ARG A 59 7.21 -12.99 3.17
C ARG A 59 7.23 -12.18 1.89
N VAL A 60 6.66 -12.75 0.84
CA VAL A 60 6.38 -12.11 -0.45
C VAL A 60 4.86 -12.03 -0.62
N VAL A 61 4.36 -10.87 -1.04
CA VAL A 61 2.95 -10.65 -1.35
C VAL A 61 2.84 -10.10 -2.77
N ILE A 62 1.89 -10.60 -3.55
CA ILE A 62 1.56 -10.05 -4.87
C ILE A 62 0.30 -9.21 -4.76
N SER A 63 0.37 -7.98 -5.26
CA SER A 63 -0.79 -7.14 -5.53
C SER A 63 -1.21 -7.35 -6.98
N SER A 64 -2.40 -7.90 -7.20
CA SER A 64 -2.94 -8.18 -8.54
C SER A 64 -4.37 -7.67 -8.67
N SER A 65 -4.81 -7.47 -9.90
CA SER A 65 -6.22 -7.25 -10.22
C SER A 65 -7.09 -8.49 -10.13
N GLY A 66 -6.49 -9.68 -10.12
CA GLY A 66 -7.22 -10.93 -10.25
C GLY A 66 -7.58 -11.29 -11.70
N PHE A 67 -7.13 -10.52 -12.70
CA PHE A 67 -7.48 -10.77 -14.11
C PHE A 67 -6.95 -12.12 -14.63
N TYR A 68 -5.68 -12.43 -14.32
CA TYR A 68 -4.98 -13.64 -14.77
C TYR A 68 -5.18 -14.82 -13.81
N GLU A 69 -6.42 -15.29 -13.67
CA GLU A 69 -6.83 -16.31 -12.69
C GLU A 69 -5.95 -17.57 -12.72
N GLU A 70 -5.75 -18.16 -13.91
CA GLU A 70 -4.97 -19.40 -14.07
C GLU A 70 -3.51 -19.22 -13.65
N ARG A 71 -2.90 -18.08 -14.02
CA ARG A 71 -1.52 -17.76 -13.63
C ARG A 71 -1.42 -17.56 -12.12
N ILE A 72 -2.43 -16.94 -11.48
CA ILE A 72 -2.48 -16.78 -10.03
C ILE A 72 -2.54 -18.14 -9.33
N PHE A 73 -3.41 -19.06 -9.78
CA PHE A 73 -3.48 -20.41 -9.21
C PHE A 73 -2.18 -21.18 -9.40
N LYS A 74 -1.57 -21.13 -10.60
CA LYS A 74 -0.26 -21.75 -10.84
C LYS A 74 0.83 -21.22 -9.91
N LEU A 75 0.85 -19.92 -9.64
CA LEU A 75 1.77 -19.33 -8.65
C LEU A 75 1.50 -19.82 -7.24
N ALA A 76 0.24 -19.95 -6.84
CA ALA A 76 -0.12 -20.47 -5.51
C ALA A 76 0.25 -21.94 -5.32
N GLU A 77 0.13 -22.76 -6.38
CA GLU A 77 0.61 -24.16 -6.38
C GLU A 77 2.13 -24.22 -6.24
N THR A 78 2.84 -23.37 -7.00
CA THR A 78 4.31 -23.35 -7.02
C THR A 78 4.89 -22.78 -5.71
N PHE A 79 4.22 -21.78 -5.12
CA PHE A 79 4.68 -21.06 -3.95
C PHE A 79 3.58 -21.00 -2.86
N PRO A 80 3.40 -22.05 -2.04
CA PRO A 80 2.33 -22.10 -1.04
C PRO A 80 2.37 -20.98 0.02
N ASN A 81 3.53 -20.37 0.24
CA ASN A 81 3.75 -19.28 1.19
C ASN A 81 3.57 -17.88 0.57
N LEU A 82 3.24 -17.79 -0.72
CA LEU A 82 3.01 -16.53 -1.42
C LEU A 82 1.69 -15.90 -0.97
N GLY A 83 1.75 -14.64 -0.53
CA GLY A 83 0.56 -13.87 -0.22
C GLY A 83 -0.06 -13.24 -1.45
N PHE A 84 -1.38 -13.06 -1.42
CA PHE A 84 -2.13 -12.41 -2.51
C PHE A 84 -3.00 -11.29 -1.97
N ARG A 85 -2.97 -10.15 -2.66
CA ARG A 85 -3.88 -9.02 -2.46
C ARG A 85 -4.56 -8.72 -3.78
N ILE A 86 -5.85 -9.05 -3.84
CA ILE A 86 -6.68 -8.81 -5.02
C ILE A 86 -7.33 -7.44 -4.87
N SER A 87 -7.11 -6.60 -5.86
CA SER A 87 -7.57 -5.21 -5.83
C SER A 87 -9.05 -5.16 -6.22
N ILE A 88 -9.91 -4.78 -5.27
CA ILE A 88 -11.37 -4.67 -5.44
C ILE A 88 -11.81 -3.31 -4.93
N GLU A 89 -12.39 -2.50 -5.82
CA GLU A 89 -12.70 -1.08 -5.56
C GLU A 89 -14.12 -0.83 -5.07
N GLY A 90 -14.93 -1.87 -4.90
CA GLY A 90 -16.28 -1.80 -4.37
C GLY A 90 -16.99 -3.15 -4.49
N LEU A 91 -18.30 -3.19 -4.20
CA LEU A 91 -19.12 -4.33 -4.59
C LEU A 91 -19.25 -4.39 -6.12
N SER A 92 -19.80 -5.50 -6.63
CA SER A 92 -19.85 -5.87 -8.06
C SER A 92 -19.89 -4.70 -9.05
N ARG A 93 -21.00 -3.94 -9.09
CA ARG A 93 -21.16 -2.82 -10.03
C ARG A 93 -20.11 -1.72 -9.86
N LYS A 94 -19.81 -1.33 -8.62
CA LYS A 94 -18.90 -0.22 -8.34
C LYS A 94 -17.46 -0.58 -8.68
N ASN A 95 -17.04 -1.80 -8.37
CA ASN A 95 -15.72 -2.28 -8.74
C ASN A 95 -15.51 -2.24 -10.27
N ASP A 96 -16.46 -2.80 -11.01
CA ASP A 96 -16.34 -2.95 -12.46
C ASP A 96 -16.32 -1.60 -13.17
N GLU A 97 -17.15 -0.66 -12.67
CA GLU A 97 -17.15 0.74 -13.10
C GLU A 97 -15.79 1.43 -12.84
N LEU A 98 -15.22 1.27 -11.64
CA LEU A 98 -13.97 1.95 -11.25
C LEU A 98 -12.72 1.32 -11.88
N ARG A 99 -12.73 0.00 -12.13
CA ARG A 99 -11.62 -0.72 -12.78
C ARG A 99 -11.72 -0.77 -14.31
N GLY A 100 -12.87 -0.39 -14.87
CA GLY A 100 -13.14 -0.40 -16.31
C GLY A 100 -13.10 -1.82 -16.89
N ILE A 101 -13.70 -2.77 -16.18
CA ILE A 101 -13.81 -4.17 -16.60
C ILE A 101 -15.08 -4.80 -16.04
N GLU A 102 -15.94 -5.29 -16.92
CA GLU A 102 -17.13 -6.05 -16.54
C GLU A 102 -16.76 -7.44 -15.99
N GLY A 103 -17.45 -7.87 -14.93
CA GLY A 103 -17.19 -9.12 -14.22
C GLY A 103 -15.89 -9.11 -13.40
N GLY A 104 -15.27 -7.94 -13.19
CA GLY A 104 -14.01 -7.81 -12.47
C GLY A 104 -14.12 -8.22 -11.00
N PHE A 105 -15.22 -7.85 -10.35
CA PHE A 105 -15.49 -8.22 -8.96
C PHE A 105 -15.66 -9.73 -8.79
N ASP A 106 -16.50 -10.34 -9.62
CA ASP A 106 -16.80 -11.78 -9.55
C ASP A 106 -15.56 -12.61 -9.81
N ARG A 107 -14.73 -12.17 -10.76
CA ARG A 107 -13.41 -12.74 -11.03
C ARG A 107 -12.49 -12.64 -9.82
N GLY A 108 -12.34 -11.45 -9.25
CA GLY A 108 -11.50 -11.23 -8.06
C GLY A 108 -11.95 -12.07 -6.86
N LEU A 109 -13.26 -12.18 -6.64
CA LEU A 109 -13.84 -13.02 -5.59
C LEU A 109 -13.60 -14.51 -5.86
N ARG A 110 -13.75 -14.98 -7.10
CA ARG A 110 -13.46 -16.36 -7.50
C ARG A 110 -12.00 -16.72 -7.23
N VAL A 111 -11.06 -15.83 -7.58
CA VAL A 111 -9.64 -15.99 -7.27
C VAL A 111 -9.42 -16.14 -5.77
N LEU A 112 -9.98 -15.23 -4.95
CA LEU A 112 -9.82 -15.27 -3.51
C LEU A 112 -10.39 -16.56 -2.89
N LEU A 113 -11.58 -17.00 -3.33
CA LEU A 113 -12.19 -18.25 -2.87
C LEU A 113 -11.40 -19.48 -3.34
N GLY A 114 -10.89 -19.46 -4.58
CA GLY A 114 -10.04 -20.52 -5.13
C GLY A 114 -8.73 -20.66 -4.35
N LEU A 115 -8.02 -19.56 -4.12
CA LEU A 115 -6.79 -19.53 -3.32
C LEU A 115 -7.04 -20.05 -1.89
N ARG A 116 -8.18 -19.67 -1.29
CA ARG A 116 -8.58 -20.19 0.02
C ARG A 116 -8.80 -21.71 -0.01
N LYS A 117 -9.47 -22.23 -1.04
CA LYS A 117 -9.70 -23.68 -1.23
C LYS A 117 -8.39 -24.44 -1.37
N MET A 118 -7.37 -23.82 -1.96
CA MET A 118 -6.00 -24.35 -2.07
C MET A 118 -5.21 -24.27 -0.76
N GLY A 119 -5.77 -23.67 0.31
CA GLY A 119 -5.14 -23.57 1.62
C GLY A 119 -4.23 -22.35 1.82
N VAL A 120 -4.21 -21.40 0.86
CA VAL A 120 -3.39 -20.18 0.98
C VAL A 120 -3.94 -19.30 2.11
N LYS A 121 -3.07 -18.95 3.07
CA LYS A 121 -3.46 -18.23 4.29
C LYS A 121 -3.36 -16.71 4.15
N ASP A 122 -2.33 -16.18 3.48
CA ASP A 122 -2.12 -14.73 3.36
C ASP A 122 -2.84 -14.14 2.14
N ILE A 123 -4.17 -14.21 2.13
CA ILE A 123 -5.03 -13.68 1.05
C ILE A 123 -5.93 -12.55 1.54
N GLY A 124 -6.26 -11.61 0.65
CA GLY A 124 -7.03 -10.45 1.04
C GLY A 124 -7.42 -9.50 -0.08
N PHE A 125 -8.24 -8.53 0.28
CA PHE A 125 -8.69 -7.45 -0.59
C PHE A 125 -7.82 -6.21 -0.41
N GLY A 126 -7.57 -5.50 -1.50
CA GLY A 126 -7.06 -4.13 -1.49
C GLY A 126 -8.08 -3.18 -2.11
N ILE A 127 -8.38 -2.06 -1.46
CA ILE A 127 -9.26 -1.01 -1.98
C ILE A 127 -8.55 0.35 -1.97
N THR A 128 -8.74 1.11 -3.05
CA THR A 128 -8.40 2.53 -3.15
C THR A 128 -9.68 3.35 -2.99
N VAL A 129 -9.86 3.92 -1.80
CA VAL A 129 -11.05 4.70 -1.45
C VAL A 129 -10.99 6.08 -2.11
N SER A 130 -12.13 6.46 -2.67
CA SER A 130 -12.38 7.62 -3.51
C SER A 130 -13.73 8.25 -3.15
N ASN A 131 -14.14 9.26 -3.92
CA ASN A 131 -15.45 9.89 -3.82
C ASN A 131 -16.62 8.91 -4.02
N ASN A 132 -16.39 7.79 -4.69
CA ASN A 132 -17.44 6.99 -5.28
C ASN A 132 -17.63 5.61 -4.62
N ASN A 133 -16.79 5.24 -3.64
CA ASN A 133 -16.74 3.87 -3.09
C ASN A 133 -16.47 3.78 -1.58
N SER A 134 -16.52 4.88 -0.83
CA SER A 134 -16.31 4.84 0.63
C SER A 134 -17.37 4.03 1.36
N LYS A 135 -18.63 4.06 0.92
CA LYS A 135 -19.69 3.18 1.44
C LYS A 135 -19.45 1.71 1.11
N ASP A 136 -19.02 1.43 -0.12
CA ASP A 136 -18.68 0.06 -0.53
C ASP A 136 -17.49 -0.51 0.24
N MET A 137 -16.53 0.32 0.67
CA MET A 137 -15.44 -0.10 1.55
C MET A 137 -15.97 -0.76 2.83
N LEU A 138 -17.04 -0.23 3.43
CA LEU A 138 -17.64 -0.81 4.63
C LEU A 138 -18.22 -2.20 4.37
N TRP A 139 -18.85 -2.39 3.21
CA TRP A 139 -19.38 -3.70 2.81
C TRP A 139 -18.29 -4.70 2.45
N LEU A 140 -17.22 -4.26 1.77
CA LEU A 140 -16.06 -5.09 1.49
C LEU A 140 -15.32 -5.48 2.77
N TYR A 141 -15.28 -4.60 3.76
CA TYR A 141 -14.76 -4.95 5.08
C TYR A 141 -15.58 -6.07 5.72
N GLU A 142 -16.92 -5.99 5.70
CA GLU A 142 -17.76 -7.08 6.23
C GLU A 142 -17.56 -8.38 5.44
N LEU A 143 -17.47 -8.31 4.11
CA LEU A 143 -17.18 -9.48 3.28
C LEU A 143 -15.83 -10.10 3.66
N GLY A 144 -14.76 -9.28 3.74
CA GLY A 144 -13.42 -9.73 4.12
C GLY A 144 -13.38 -10.36 5.51
N LYS A 145 -14.06 -9.75 6.48
CA LYS A 145 -14.19 -10.27 7.84
C LYS A 145 -14.90 -11.63 7.87
N ASN A 146 -16.05 -11.76 7.20
CA ASN A 146 -16.80 -13.02 7.13
C ASN A 146 -16.01 -14.13 6.40
N LEU A 147 -15.23 -13.77 5.39
CA LEU A 147 -14.35 -14.69 4.68
C LEU A 147 -13.01 -14.95 5.40
N LYS A 148 -12.76 -14.31 6.56
CA LYS A 148 -11.49 -14.37 7.31
C LYS A 148 -10.27 -13.98 6.46
N MET A 149 -10.45 -12.99 5.59
CA MET A 149 -9.44 -12.47 4.68
C MET A 149 -8.86 -11.15 5.21
N GLU A 150 -7.65 -10.83 4.78
CA GLU A 150 -7.04 -9.55 5.09
C GLU A 150 -7.71 -8.42 4.29
N PHE A 151 -7.86 -7.25 4.91
CA PHE A 151 -8.46 -6.07 4.28
C PHE A 151 -7.46 -4.92 4.35
N ALA A 152 -7.04 -4.42 3.18
CA ALA A 152 -6.11 -3.31 3.04
C ALA A 152 -6.81 -2.11 2.41
N THR A 153 -6.72 -0.97 3.09
CA THR A 153 -7.28 0.29 2.64
C THR A 153 -6.18 1.25 2.20
N ALA A 154 -6.48 2.03 1.18
CA ALA A 154 -5.76 3.21 0.77
C ALA A 154 -6.79 4.29 0.41
N SER A 155 -6.36 5.55 0.30
CA SER A 155 -7.12 6.58 -0.41
C SER A 155 -6.41 6.91 -1.72
N PHE A 156 -7.03 7.71 -2.58
CA PHE A 156 -6.40 8.30 -3.75
C PHE A 156 -5.02 8.85 -3.45
N HIS A 157 -4.03 8.49 -4.27
CA HIS A 157 -2.71 9.09 -4.26
C HIS A 157 -2.31 9.43 -5.69
N ASN A 158 -1.70 10.59 -5.86
CA ASN A 158 -1.04 11.00 -7.09
C ASN A 158 0.45 10.64 -7.00
N SER A 159 1.06 10.22 -8.10
CA SER A 159 2.51 9.93 -8.17
C SER A 159 2.92 9.58 -9.59
N PHE A 160 4.23 9.61 -9.84
CA PHE A 160 4.82 9.04 -11.05
C PHE A 160 4.34 7.60 -11.29
N TYR A 161 4.27 6.79 -10.22
CA TYR A 161 3.94 5.38 -10.30
C TYR A 161 2.51 5.15 -10.78
N PHE A 162 1.55 6.01 -10.41
CA PHE A 162 0.16 5.87 -10.84
C PHE A 162 -0.15 6.59 -12.16
N HIS A 163 0.79 7.39 -12.69
CA HIS A 163 0.58 8.30 -13.82
C HIS A 163 -0.64 9.21 -13.63
N LYS A 164 -0.76 9.76 -12.42
CA LYS A 164 -1.92 10.54 -11.96
C LYS A 164 -1.48 11.73 -11.12
N ASP A 165 -2.12 12.86 -11.38
CA ASP A 165 -1.96 14.16 -10.70
C ASP A 165 -3.30 14.82 -10.32
N ASP A 166 -4.42 14.25 -10.78
CA ASP A 166 -5.78 14.78 -10.68
C ASP A 166 -6.66 14.06 -9.65
N ASN A 167 -6.18 13.02 -8.98
CA ASN A 167 -6.99 12.32 -7.99
C ASN A 167 -7.19 13.21 -6.75
N VAL A 168 -8.45 13.57 -6.46
CA VAL A 168 -8.83 14.37 -5.29
C VAL A 168 -10.09 13.80 -4.66
N VAL A 169 -10.13 13.75 -3.32
CA VAL A 169 -11.35 13.44 -2.58
C VAL A 169 -12.13 14.74 -2.34
N THR A 170 -13.31 14.89 -2.94
CA THR A 170 -14.12 16.11 -2.92
C THR A 170 -15.27 16.07 -1.92
N ASN A 171 -15.88 14.91 -1.67
CA ASN A 171 -16.91 14.70 -0.65
C ASN A 171 -16.30 14.30 0.71
N LEU A 172 -15.44 15.18 1.25
CA LEU A 172 -14.64 14.92 2.45
C LEU A 172 -15.46 14.45 3.66
N GLU A 173 -16.64 15.03 3.90
CA GLU A 173 -17.49 14.67 5.04
C GLU A 173 -17.97 13.22 4.97
N GLU A 174 -18.48 12.79 3.82
CA GLU A 174 -18.96 11.41 3.60
C GLU A 174 -17.81 10.42 3.74
N VAL A 175 -16.70 10.67 3.04
CA VAL A 175 -15.55 9.75 3.06
C VAL A 175 -14.92 9.69 4.46
N SER A 176 -14.87 10.81 5.18
CA SER A 176 -14.37 10.84 6.56
C SER A 176 -15.27 10.04 7.50
N ALA A 177 -16.60 10.20 7.38
CA ALA A 177 -17.56 9.47 8.19
C ALA A 177 -17.47 7.94 7.95
N ASP A 178 -17.29 7.51 6.69
CA ASP A 178 -17.13 6.10 6.36
C ASP A 178 -15.81 5.52 6.88
N PHE A 179 -14.70 6.26 6.79
CA PHE A 179 -13.43 5.84 7.42
C PHE A 179 -13.53 5.79 8.95
N GLU A 180 -14.25 6.73 9.56
CA GLU A 180 -14.49 6.72 11.00
C GLU A 180 -15.33 5.51 11.42
N ASP A 181 -16.37 5.17 10.66
CA ASP A 181 -17.17 3.97 10.91
C ASP A 181 -16.31 2.71 10.81
N LEU A 182 -15.48 2.59 9.76
CA LEU A 182 -14.52 1.50 9.62
C LEU A 182 -13.57 1.42 10.83
N ALA A 183 -12.99 2.55 11.25
CA ALA A 183 -12.09 2.60 12.41
C ALA A 183 -12.80 2.13 13.69
N ASN A 184 -14.05 2.53 13.89
CA ASN A 184 -14.87 2.07 15.02
C ASN A 184 -15.19 0.57 14.95
N ARG A 185 -15.51 0.02 13.77
CA ARG A 185 -15.69 -1.43 13.58
C ARG A 185 -14.42 -2.21 13.89
N LEU A 186 -13.26 -1.72 13.43
CA LEU A 186 -11.95 -2.32 13.71
C LEU A 186 -11.59 -2.28 15.20
N MET A 187 -11.93 -1.20 15.92
CA MET A 187 -11.73 -1.11 17.37
C MET A 187 -12.60 -2.08 18.17
N ARG A 188 -13.75 -2.52 17.63
CA ARG A 188 -14.61 -3.53 18.27
C ARG A 188 -14.06 -4.95 18.13
N GLU A 189 -13.13 -5.19 17.21
CA GLU A 189 -12.52 -6.51 17.08
C GLU A 189 -11.64 -6.89 18.27
N ASN A 190 -11.37 -8.18 18.44
CA ASN A 190 -10.53 -8.72 19.51
C ASN A 190 -9.03 -8.80 19.15
N ARG A 191 -8.67 -8.51 17.89
CA ARG A 191 -7.29 -8.63 17.41
C ARG A 191 -6.55 -7.29 17.56
N PRO A 192 -5.40 -7.24 18.25
CA PRO A 192 -4.62 -6.01 18.37
C PRO A 192 -4.25 -5.37 17.03
N LYS A 193 -3.95 -6.18 16.01
CA LYS A 193 -3.68 -5.73 14.64
C LYS A 193 -4.80 -4.84 14.09
N SER A 194 -6.06 -5.14 14.41
CA SER A 194 -7.22 -4.38 13.95
C SER A 194 -7.29 -3.00 14.60
N TRP A 195 -6.86 -2.86 15.86
CA TRP A 195 -6.83 -1.56 16.56
C TRP A 195 -5.77 -0.63 15.97
N PHE A 196 -4.60 -1.17 15.60
CA PHE A 196 -3.60 -0.40 14.84
C PHE A 196 -4.09 -0.04 13.43
N ARG A 197 -4.89 -0.91 12.80
CA ARG A 197 -5.55 -0.57 11.52
C ARG A 197 -6.59 0.53 11.67
N ALA A 198 -7.28 0.61 12.80
CA ALA A 198 -8.18 1.73 13.08
C ALA A 198 -7.39 3.04 13.10
N LEU A 199 -6.26 3.11 13.82
CA LEU A 199 -5.37 4.28 13.77
C LEU A 199 -4.88 4.60 12.35
N PHE A 200 -4.50 3.59 11.57
CA PHE A 200 -4.08 3.78 10.19
C PHE A 200 -5.19 4.45 9.35
N ASN A 201 -6.45 4.01 9.50
CA ASN A 201 -7.59 4.59 8.79
C ASN A 201 -7.96 6.01 9.29
N ILE A 202 -7.77 6.31 10.58
CA ILE A 202 -7.83 7.71 11.06
C ILE A 202 -6.76 8.56 10.37
N GLY A 203 -5.57 8.01 10.13
CA GLY A 203 -4.55 8.69 9.33
C GLY A 203 -4.95 8.94 7.88
N LEU A 204 -5.83 8.12 7.29
CA LEU A 204 -6.39 8.37 5.96
C LEU A 204 -7.37 9.55 5.96
N ILE A 205 -8.16 9.72 7.04
CA ILE A 205 -8.98 10.93 7.25
C ILE A 205 -8.06 12.15 7.30
N ASN A 206 -7.02 12.12 8.15
CA ASN A 206 -6.04 13.20 8.23
C ASN A 206 -5.43 13.56 6.86
N TYR A 207 -5.07 12.53 6.08
CA TYR A 207 -4.51 12.69 4.74
C TYR A 207 -5.45 13.40 3.77
N ILE A 208 -6.71 12.95 3.65
CA ILE A 208 -7.66 13.55 2.68
C ILE A 208 -8.02 14.99 3.02
N HIS A 209 -7.95 15.37 4.31
CA HIS A 209 -8.11 16.76 4.75
C HIS A 209 -6.88 17.64 4.47
N GLY A 210 -5.81 17.10 3.88
CA GLY A 210 -4.60 17.86 3.58
C GLY A 210 -3.74 18.16 4.80
N ASN A 211 -4.03 17.55 5.95
CA ASN A 211 -3.33 17.82 7.20
C ASN A 211 -1.95 17.18 7.21
N ARG A 212 -1.06 17.71 8.06
CA ARG A 212 0.28 17.15 8.25
C ARG A 212 0.20 15.70 8.71
N ARG A 213 1.06 14.83 8.17
CA ARG A 213 1.14 13.41 8.56
C ARG A 213 1.22 13.24 10.09
N MET A 214 0.57 12.19 10.59
CA MET A 214 0.56 11.88 12.02
C MET A 214 1.91 11.38 12.55
N LEU A 215 2.71 10.74 11.68
CA LEU A 215 4.05 10.22 11.94
C LEU A 215 4.97 10.59 10.76
N PRO A 216 6.29 10.66 10.97
CA PRO A 216 7.24 10.92 9.89
C PRO A 216 7.15 9.93 8.75
N CYS A 217 7.58 10.36 7.57
CA CYS A 217 7.93 9.47 6.48
C CYS A 217 9.42 9.12 6.59
N GLU A 218 9.74 7.83 6.64
CA GLU A 218 11.12 7.32 6.62
C GLU A 218 11.41 6.50 5.35
N ALA A 219 10.75 6.84 4.25
CA ALA A 219 11.06 6.31 2.93
C ALA A 219 12.55 6.49 2.60
N GLY A 220 13.19 5.51 1.96
CA GLY A 220 14.64 5.48 1.74
C GLY A 220 15.48 5.16 3.00
N SER A 221 14.87 5.01 4.18
CA SER A 221 15.55 4.52 5.41
C SER A 221 14.91 3.26 5.97
N ALA A 222 13.58 3.18 5.96
CA ALA A 222 12.80 2.05 6.44
C ALA A 222 12.24 1.16 5.32
N ASN A 223 12.24 1.65 4.08
CA ASN A 223 11.76 0.96 2.89
C ASN A 223 12.36 1.60 1.62
N PHE A 224 12.25 0.88 0.52
CA PHE A 224 12.60 1.36 -0.82
C PHE A 224 11.61 0.80 -1.84
N PHE A 225 11.65 1.36 -3.04
CA PHE A 225 10.89 0.91 -4.21
C PHE A 225 11.87 0.67 -5.36
N ILE A 226 11.69 -0.43 -6.08
CA ILE A 226 12.45 -0.72 -7.30
C ILE A 226 11.48 -0.67 -8.46
N ASP A 227 11.82 0.14 -9.46
CA ASP A 227 11.03 0.25 -10.69
C ASP A 227 11.37 -0.88 -11.69
N PRO A 228 10.64 -1.00 -12.81
CA PRO A 228 10.90 -2.04 -13.81
C PRO A 228 12.29 -1.98 -14.46
N TYR A 229 13.03 -0.88 -14.33
CA TYR A 229 14.35 -0.65 -14.94
C TYR A 229 15.51 -0.78 -13.93
N GLY A 230 15.22 -1.24 -12.70
CA GLY A 230 16.23 -1.44 -11.66
C GLY A 230 16.57 -0.17 -10.87
N GLU A 231 15.86 0.95 -11.08
CA GLU A 231 16.06 2.18 -10.31
C GLU A 231 15.59 1.97 -8.87
N VAL A 232 16.46 2.29 -7.91
CA VAL A 232 16.15 2.27 -6.48
C VAL A 232 15.67 3.64 -6.07
N LEU A 233 14.39 3.73 -5.70
CA LEU A 233 13.71 4.94 -5.27
C LEU A 233 13.36 4.86 -3.78
N PRO A 234 13.27 6.00 -3.07
CA PRO A 234 12.90 5.98 -1.65
C PRO A 234 11.45 5.52 -1.45
N CYS A 235 10.54 5.83 -2.38
CA CYS A 235 9.16 5.35 -2.39
C CYS A 235 8.54 5.48 -3.79
N ASN A 236 7.39 4.84 -4.00
CA ASN A 236 6.57 4.98 -5.21
C ASN A 236 5.66 6.23 -5.20
N GLY A 237 5.75 7.07 -4.17
CA GLY A 237 4.88 8.22 -3.97
C GLY A 237 5.47 9.57 -4.43
N MET A 238 6.54 9.58 -5.20
CA MET A 238 7.18 10.83 -5.63
C MET A 238 6.38 11.53 -6.74
N GLU A 239 6.51 12.85 -6.82
CA GLU A 239 5.96 13.68 -7.89
C GLU A 239 6.98 14.75 -8.24
N GLU A 240 7.25 14.95 -9.53
CA GLU A 240 8.26 15.91 -10.00
C GLU A 240 8.02 17.33 -9.48
N LYS A 241 6.75 17.74 -9.33
CA LYS A 241 6.36 19.05 -8.78
C LYS A 241 6.86 19.32 -7.37
N TYR A 242 7.17 18.29 -6.59
CA TYR A 242 7.80 18.43 -5.28
C TYR A 242 9.30 18.19 -5.37
N TRP A 243 9.66 16.99 -5.84
CA TRP A 243 11.01 16.57 -6.18
C TRP A 243 10.96 15.12 -6.69
N PHE A 244 11.94 14.76 -7.51
CA PHE A 244 12.14 13.39 -7.96
C PHE A 244 13.64 13.09 -8.00
N GLN A 245 14.09 12.10 -7.24
CA GLN A 245 15.50 11.70 -7.25
C GLN A 245 15.62 10.22 -6.92
N SER A 246 16.32 9.50 -7.79
CA SER A 246 16.72 8.11 -7.57
C SER A 246 17.91 8.02 -6.59
N MET A 247 17.98 6.93 -5.83
CA MET A 247 19.11 6.62 -4.95
C MET A 247 20.27 5.97 -5.72
N GLY A 248 19.99 5.32 -6.85
CA GLY A 248 20.94 4.60 -7.71
C GLY A 248 20.24 3.52 -8.53
N ASN A 249 20.95 2.82 -9.41
CA ASN A 249 20.41 1.72 -10.21
C ASN A 249 21.13 0.40 -9.89
N LEU A 250 20.39 -0.69 -9.73
CA LEU A 250 20.94 -2.02 -9.48
C LEU A 250 21.86 -2.54 -10.59
N HIS A 251 21.76 -2.02 -11.80
CA HIS A 251 22.64 -2.36 -12.91
C HIS A 251 24.07 -1.83 -12.71
N ASP A 252 24.24 -0.79 -11.90
CA ASP A 252 25.51 -0.06 -11.76
C ASP A 252 26.37 -0.51 -10.56
N VAL A 253 25.88 -1.45 -9.76
CA VAL A 253 26.53 -1.92 -8.51
C VAL A 253 26.56 -3.43 -8.45
N ASP A 254 27.46 -4.02 -7.68
CA ASP A 254 27.46 -5.48 -7.43
C ASP A 254 26.64 -5.84 -6.19
N ASP A 255 26.60 -4.94 -5.20
CA ASP A 255 25.81 -5.09 -3.97
C ASP A 255 24.85 -3.91 -3.74
N PHE A 256 23.63 -4.19 -3.29
CA PHE A 256 22.63 -3.15 -3.01
C PHE A 256 23.09 -2.11 -1.99
N MET A 257 23.94 -2.49 -1.03
CA MET A 257 24.40 -1.58 0.02
C MET A 257 25.29 -0.46 -0.53
N GLU A 258 25.92 -0.66 -1.69
CA GLU A 258 26.65 0.42 -2.38
C GLU A 258 25.71 1.58 -2.74
N ILE A 259 24.49 1.28 -3.19
CA ILE A 259 23.45 2.29 -3.40
C ILE A 259 22.98 2.83 -2.05
N TRP A 260 22.65 1.93 -1.12
CA TRP A 260 22.00 2.28 0.14
C TRP A 260 22.86 3.20 1.02
N ASP A 261 24.18 3.01 1.06
CA ASP A 261 25.09 3.77 1.91
C ASP A 261 25.77 4.94 1.20
N SER A 262 25.49 5.12 -0.10
CA SER A 262 26.03 6.20 -0.93
C SER A 262 25.67 7.60 -0.43
N GLU A 263 26.48 8.59 -0.79
CA GLU A 263 26.17 10.01 -0.58
C GLU A 263 24.86 10.41 -1.25
N ARG A 264 24.59 9.89 -2.45
CA ARG A 264 23.33 10.11 -3.17
C ARG A 264 22.12 9.61 -2.37
N ALA A 265 22.21 8.45 -1.74
CA ALA A 265 21.15 7.96 -0.85
C ALA A 265 20.99 8.82 0.41
N LYS A 266 22.08 9.36 0.98
CA LYS A 266 22.01 10.32 2.10
C LYS A 266 21.32 11.62 1.70
N GLU A 267 21.61 12.17 0.52
CA GLU A 267 20.92 13.34 -0.04
C GLU A 267 19.42 13.07 -0.24
N VAL A 268 19.06 11.92 -0.81
CA VAL A 268 17.66 11.52 -0.99
C VAL A 268 16.95 11.41 0.36
N ARG A 269 17.58 10.84 1.39
CA ARG A 269 17.01 10.78 2.75
C ARG A 269 16.81 12.17 3.34
N ALA A 270 17.74 13.12 3.11
CA ALA A 270 17.57 14.51 3.53
C ALA A 270 16.36 15.17 2.82
N LYS A 271 16.14 14.89 1.53
CA LYS A 271 14.93 15.33 0.82
C LYS A 271 13.66 14.67 1.36
N VAL A 272 13.69 13.38 1.69
CA VAL A 272 12.55 12.70 2.34
C VAL A 272 12.24 13.36 3.68
N ALA A 273 13.25 13.66 4.50
CA ALA A 273 13.09 14.29 5.81
C ALA A 273 12.35 15.63 5.71
N LYS A 274 12.53 16.38 4.62
CA LYS A 274 11.86 17.68 4.37
C LYS A 274 10.77 17.62 3.31
N CYS A 275 10.30 16.43 2.93
CA CYS A 275 9.37 16.28 1.83
C CYS A 275 8.04 16.98 2.17
N PRO A 276 7.58 17.96 1.36
CA PRO A 276 6.35 18.70 1.65
C PRO A 276 5.10 17.85 1.42
N LYS A 277 5.22 16.73 0.70
CA LYS A 277 4.09 15.90 0.34
C LYS A 277 3.47 15.24 1.57
N ASN A 278 2.21 15.59 1.83
CA ASN A 278 1.31 14.85 2.70
C ASN A 278 0.91 13.54 2.00
N CYS A 279 1.52 12.41 2.38
CA CYS A 279 1.16 11.06 1.93
C CYS A 279 0.73 10.21 3.14
N TRP A 280 -0.11 9.19 2.96
CA TRP A 280 -0.37 8.20 4.01
C TRP A 280 -0.61 6.79 3.46
N MET A 281 0.35 6.29 2.68
CA MET A 281 0.31 4.92 2.14
C MET A 281 0.77 3.89 3.16
N ILE A 282 0.15 2.70 3.15
CA ILE A 282 0.47 1.61 4.08
C ILE A 282 1.95 1.21 4.05
N GLY A 283 2.60 1.24 2.88
CA GLY A 283 4.03 0.93 2.73
C GLY A 283 4.95 1.92 3.46
N SER A 284 4.53 3.19 3.60
CA SER A 284 5.28 4.21 4.33
C SER A 284 4.85 4.35 5.79
N ALA A 285 3.55 4.14 6.09
CA ALA A 285 2.97 4.34 7.41
C ALA A 285 3.18 3.13 8.32
N SER A 286 3.01 1.90 7.81
CA SER A 286 3.13 0.68 8.62
C SER A 286 4.53 0.49 9.25
N PRO A 287 5.65 0.71 8.52
CA PRO A 287 6.98 0.62 9.12
C PRO A 287 7.18 1.60 10.29
N VAL A 288 6.81 2.87 10.10
CA VAL A 288 6.99 3.89 11.15
C VAL A 288 6.02 3.68 12.32
N MET A 289 4.80 3.20 12.09
CA MET A 289 3.88 2.82 13.16
C MET A 289 4.46 1.68 14.03
N LYS A 290 5.13 0.71 13.42
CA LYS A 290 5.83 -0.36 14.16
C LYS A 290 7.05 0.17 14.93
N LYS A 291 7.89 0.97 14.27
CA LYS A 291 9.08 1.59 14.87
C LYS A 291 8.71 2.43 16.10
N TYR A 292 7.65 3.22 15.98
CA TYR A 292 7.18 4.14 17.03
C TYR A 292 5.98 3.59 17.81
N VAL A 293 5.86 2.26 17.94
CA VAL A 293 4.73 1.61 18.62
C VAL A 293 4.50 2.17 20.03
N LYS A 294 5.57 2.46 20.78
CA LYS A 294 5.49 3.03 22.14
C LYS A 294 4.81 4.40 22.18
N LYS A 295 4.90 5.19 21.10
CA LYS A 295 4.31 6.53 20.99
C LYS A 295 2.84 6.48 20.59
N ILE A 296 2.45 5.51 19.76
CA ILE A 296 1.07 5.36 19.29
C ILE A 296 0.20 4.47 20.19
N LEU A 297 0.81 3.56 20.96
CA LEU A 297 0.09 2.61 21.81
C LEU A 297 -0.86 3.29 22.82
N PRO A 298 -0.50 4.42 23.48
CA PRO A 298 -1.44 5.11 24.37
C PRO A 298 -2.72 5.55 23.66
N TRP A 299 -2.63 6.04 22.43
CA TRP A 299 -3.80 6.41 21.63
C TRP A 299 -4.66 5.17 21.31
N VAL A 300 -4.02 4.06 20.91
CA VAL A 300 -4.71 2.81 20.56
C VAL A 300 -5.46 2.24 21.77
N VAL A 301 -4.79 2.14 22.92
CA VAL A 301 -5.39 1.60 24.15
C VAL A 301 -6.51 2.51 24.66
N LYS A 302 -6.29 3.84 24.71
CA LYS A 302 -7.32 4.81 25.12
C LYS A 302 -8.59 4.66 24.28
N ASN A 303 -8.45 4.58 22.96
CA ASN A 303 -9.60 4.46 22.06
C ASN A 303 -10.25 3.09 22.10
N LYS A 304 -9.48 2.01 22.30
CA LYS A 304 -10.04 0.67 22.54
C LYS A 304 -10.91 0.66 23.80
N LEU A 305 -10.42 1.19 24.91
CA LEU A 305 -11.20 1.30 26.16
C LEU A 305 -12.43 2.19 25.99
N LYS A 306 -12.31 3.33 25.29
CA LYS A 306 -13.43 4.21 24.97
C LYS A 306 -14.54 3.48 24.22
N VAL A 307 -14.19 2.68 23.20
CA VAL A 307 -15.16 1.90 22.41
C VAL A 307 -15.78 0.78 23.23
N LEU A 308 -15.00 0.11 24.10
CA LEU A 308 -15.54 -0.92 25.01
C LEU A 308 -16.54 -0.32 26.02
N ALA A 309 -16.36 0.93 26.43
CA ALA A 309 -17.29 1.66 27.30
C ALA A 309 -18.50 2.26 26.55
N GLY A 310 -18.74 1.89 25.30
CA GLY A 310 -19.87 2.38 24.48
C GLY A 310 -19.61 3.69 23.73
N GLY A 311 -18.41 4.27 23.86
CA GLY A 311 -18.00 5.45 23.10
C GLY A 311 -17.57 5.14 21.65
N ARG A 312 -17.09 6.17 20.95
CA ARG A 312 -16.60 6.08 19.57
C ARG A 312 -15.23 6.76 19.40
N VAL A 313 -14.42 6.25 18.47
CA VAL A 313 -13.27 6.97 17.92
C VAL A 313 -13.79 8.15 17.12
N ASP A 314 -13.17 9.32 17.34
CA ASP A 314 -13.46 10.56 16.64
C ASP A 314 -12.41 10.78 15.55
N GLY A 315 -12.84 10.82 14.30
CA GLY A 315 -11.99 11.03 13.13
C GLY A 315 -11.59 12.48 12.87
N SER A 316 -12.25 13.45 13.50
CA SER A 316 -11.90 14.87 13.39
C SER A 316 -10.64 15.23 14.19
N CYS A 317 -10.37 14.50 15.27
CA CYS A 317 -9.22 14.72 16.14
C CYS A 317 -8.07 13.74 15.81
N CYS A 318 -7.32 14.04 14.76
CA CYS A 318 -6.18 13.23 14.33
C CYS A 318 -4.93 13.56 15.17
N PRO A 319 -4.29 12.56 15.82
CA PRO A 319 -3.11 12.80 16.65
C PRO A 319 -1.87 13.14 15.81
N HIS A 320 -1.07 14.11 16.25
CA HIS A 320 0.31 14.27 15.78
C HIS A 320 1.26 13.63 16.79
N PHE A 321 2.03 12.64 16.36
CA PHE A 321 3.01 11.95 17.20
C PHE A 321 4.40 12.51 16.94
N ASP A 322 4.85 13.40 17.83
CA ASP A 322 6.22 13.91 17.76
C ASP A 322 7.24 12.86 18.22
N VAL A 323 8.11 12.50 17.29
CA VAL A 323 9.22 11.56 17.45
C VAL A 323 10.54 12.15 16.94
N GLY A 324 10.64 13.48 16.84
CA GLY A 324 11.83 14.19 16.38
C GLY A 324 11.88 14.40 14.86
N GLN A 325 10.72 14.32 14.19
CA GLN A 325 10.64 14.58 12.75
C GLN A 325 10.85 16.06 12.42
N ASP A 326 11.43 16.32 11.24
CA ASP A 326 11.62 17.66 10.71
C ASP A 326 10.25 18.40 10.63
N PRO A 327 10.17 19.65 11.13
CA PRO A 327 8.92 20.41 11.15
C PRO A 327 8.31 20.59 9.76
N ASP A 328 9.10 20.63 8.70
CA ASP A 328 8.66 20.87 7.32
C ASP A 328 8.08 19.61 6.66
N GLN A 329 8.36 18.43 7.21
CA GLN A 329 7.89 17.17 6.64
C GLN A 329 6.37 17.06 6.64
N GLY A 330 5.81 16.74 5.48
CA GLY A 330 4.40 16.46 5.29
C GLY A 330 3.50 17.68 5.41
N ARG A 331 4.06 18.90 5.37
CA ARG A 331 3.27 20.13 5.25
C ARG A 331 2.96 20.35 3.77
N SER A 332 1.79 19.87 3.33
CA SER A 332 1.33 20.10 1.96
C SER A 332 1.36 21.60 1.67
N ILE A 333 2.19 22.01 0.72
CA ILE A 333 2.15 23.36 0.16
C ILE A 333 0.89 23.37 -0.70
N ARG A 334 -0.24 23.78 -0.13
CA ARG A 334 -1.50 23.96 -0.88
C ARG A 334 -1.40 25.16 -1.78
#